data_AF-A0A0S7EHE7-F1
#
_entry.id   AF-A0A0S7EHE7-F1
#
_cell.length_a   1.000
_cell.length_b   1.000
_cell.length_c   1.000
_cell.angle_alpha   90.00
_cell.angle_beta   90.00
_cell.angle_gamma   90.00
#
_symmetry.space_group_name_H-M   'P 1'
#
loop_
_entity.id
_entity.type
_entity.pdbx_description
1 polymer ?
#
loop_
_entity_poly.entity_id
_entity_poly.type
_entity_poly.pdbx_seq_one_letter_code
_entity_poly.pdbx_strand_id
1 'polypeptide(L)'
;QIPQMLPSPQELRGKILLKAKKIGGLETQLDETLTDEVSDEDEAANGDAESPSAEDPPAEITNKKSKLSRELSDLVVYCKSVHFHGFEHARSQAKCYEMSSFSESKAKKLAKDAGSE
;
A
#
# COMPACT_ATOMS: atom_id res chain seq x y z
N GLN A 1 -17.30 11.81 0.86
CA GLN A 1 -16.48 13.00 0.51
C GLN A 1 -15.02 12.57 0.43
N ILE A 2 -14.29 13.04 -0.58
CA ILE A 2 -12.88 12.70 -0.79
C ILE A 2 -12.03 13.63 0.08
N PRO A 3 -11.14 13.12 0.97
CA PRO A 3 -10.28 13.95 1.79
C PRO A 3 -9.31 14.74 0.90
N GLN A 4 -9.30 16.07 1.05
CA GLN A 4 -8.30 16.95 0.42
C GLN A 4 -7.08 17.15 1.33
N MET A 5 -7.24 16.93 2.63
CA MET A 5 -6.21 16.98 3.66
C MET A 5 -6.47 15.88 4.68
N LEU A 6 -5.42 15.45 5.39
CA LEU A 6 -5.58 14.55 6.53
C LEU A 6 -6.17 15.30 7.73
N PRO A 7 -7.12 14.69 8.47
CA PRO A 7 -7.66 15.27 9.69
C PRO A 7 -6.60 15.30 10.80
N SER A 8 -6.75 16.25 11.72
CA SER A 8 -5.89 16.34 12.90
C SER A 8 -6.09 15.16 13.86
N PRO A 9 -5.10 14.88 14.73
CA PRO A 9 -5.28 13.88 15.79
C PRO A 9 -6.49 14.15 16.70
N GLN A 10 -6.82 15.41 16.96
CA GLN A 10 -7.97 15.82 17.79
C GLN A 10 -9.30 15.44 17.13
N GLU A 11 -9.44 15.61 15.82
CA GLU A 11 -10.65 15.23 15.05
C GLU A 11 -10.83 13.71 14.95
N LEU A 12 -9.74 12.96 15.05
CA LEU A 12 -9.72 11.50 15.08
C LEU A 12 -9.78 10.91 16.49
N ARG A 13 -9.92 11.73 17.54
CA ARG A 13 -9.98 11.24 18.92
C ARG A 13 -11.11 10.22 19.09
N GLY A 14 -10.77 9.06 19.65
CA GLY A 14 -11.71 7.97 19.90
C GLY A 14 -12.12 7.17 18.65
N LYS A 15 -11.48 7.41 17.50
CA LYS A 15 -11.73 6.66 16.26
C LYS A 15 -10.66 5.60 16.02
N ILE A 16 -11.05 4.51 15.37
CA ILE A 16 -10.14 3.50 14.84
C ILE A 16 -10.08 3.68 13.33
N LEU A 17 -8.87 3.70 12.77
CA LEU A 17 -8.63 3.80 11.33
C LEU A 17 -8.23 2.45 10.76
N LEU A 18 -8.74 2.13 9.57
CA LEU A 18 -8.34 0.95 8.82
C LEU A 18 -7.32 1.33 7.75
N LYS A 19 -6.15 0.68 7.79
CA LYS A 19 -5.16 0.71 6.72
C LYS A 19 -5.25 -0.59 5.91
N ALA A 20 -5.69 -0.50 4.67
CA ALA A 20 -5.75 -1.64 3.76
C ALA A 20 -5.77 -1.17 2.30
N LYS A 21 -5.73 -2.11 1.36
CA LYS A 21 -6.02 -1.79 -0.05
C LYS A 21 -7.49 -1.37 -0.18
N LYS A 22 -7.79 -0.60 -1.23
CA LYS A 22 -9.14 -0.15 -1.55
C LYS A 22 -9.41 -0.45 -3.02
N ILE A 23 -10.57 -1.02 -3.30
CA ILE A 23 -11.09 -1.24 -4.64
C ILE A 23 -11.37 0.13 -5.27
N GLY A 24 -10.68 0.43 -6.36
CA GLY A 24 -10.80 1.70 -7.07
C GLY A 24 -10.27 2.91 -6.28
N GLY A 25 -10.50 4.09 -6.82
CA GLY A 25 -10.23 5.36 -6.15
C GLY A 25 -11.39 5.78 -5.24
N LEU A 26 -11.11 6.66 -4.27
CA LEU A 26 -12.18 7.35 -3.54
C LEU A 26 -13.06 8.21 -4.47
N GLU A 27 -12.52 8.56 -5.65
CA GLU A 27 -13.18 9.35 -6.69
C GLU A 27 -14.10 8.50 -7.59
N THR A 28 -13.91 7.19 -7.67
CA THR A 28 -14.60 6.28 -8.60
C THR A 28 -15.69 5.44 -7.94
N GLN A 29 -16.39 5.96 -6.91
CA GLN A 29 -17.45 5.23 -6.20
C GLN A 29 -18.62 4.73 -7.08
N LEU A 30 -18.64 5.07 -8.37
CA LEU A 30 -19.75 4.87 -9.28
C LEU A 30 -19.65 3.59 -10.14
N ASP A 31 -18.52 2.87 -10.14
CA ASP A 31 -18.37 1.71 -11.02
C ASP A 31 -18.49 0.40 -10.23
N GLU A 32 -19.70 -0.18 -10.21
CA GLU A 32 -20.03 -1.45 -9.53
C GLU A 32 -19.29 -2.67 -10.11
N THR A 33 -18.57 -2.50 -11.23
CA THR A 33 -17.90 -3.60 -11.94
C THR A 33 -16.44 -3.80 -11.54
N LEU A 34 -15.84 -2.89 -10.75
CA LEU A 34 -14.43 -2.96 -10.40
C LEU A 34 -14.20 -3.96 -9.24
N THR A 35 -13.46 -5.02 -9.52
CA THR A 35 -12.87 -5.91 -8.51
C THR A 35 -11.37 -5.72 -8.51
N ASP A 36 -10.78 -5.40 -7.36
CA ASP A 36 -9.32 -5.22 -7.24
C ASP A 36 -8.70 -6.47 -6.59
N GLU A 37 -7.76 -7.10 -7.27
CA GLU A 37 -7.07 -8.29 -6.77
C GLU A 37 -5.96 -7.87 -5.79
N VAL A 38 -6.04 -8.36 -4.56
CA VAL A 38 -4.99 -8.08 -3.56
C VAL A 38 -3.85 -9.05 -3.81
N SER A 39 -2.84 -8.62 -4.58
CA SER A 39 -1.57 -9.37 -4.65
C SER A 39 -0.72 -9.11 -3.41
N ASP A 40 -0.23 -10.15 -2.75
CA ASP A 40 0.67 -10.09 -1.57
C ASP A 40 2.13 -9.84 -1.97
N GLU A 41 2.35 -9.25 -3.15
CA GLU A 41 3.66 -9.09 -3.78
C GLU A 41 4.59 -8.13 -3.01
N ASP A 42 4.06 -7.39 -2.04
CA ASP A 42 4.83 -6.47 -1.19
C ASP A 42 5.77 -7.20 -0.20
N GLU A 43 5.61 -8.51 0.05
CA GLU A 43 6.55 -9.28 0.88
C GLU A 43 7.64 -9.99 0.07
N ALA A 44 7.45 -10.24 -1.23
CA ALA A 44 8.34 -11.08 -2.04
C ALA A 44 9.30 -10.30 -2.97
N ALA A 45 9.05 -9.02 -3.24
CA ALA A 45 9.86 -8.23 -4.17
C ALA A 45 11.20 -7.70 -3.59
N ASN A 46 11.59 -8.14 -2.38
CA ASN A 46 12.96 -7.95 -1.85
C ASN A 46 13.83 -9.19 -2.11
N GLY A 47 13.77 -9.75 -3.33
CA GLY A 47 14.76 -10.71 -3.81
C GLY A 47 16.08 -10.00 -4.07
N ASP A 48 16.88 -9.79 -3.04
CA ASP A 48 18.31 -9.53 -3.19
C ASP A 48 18.93 -10.81 -3.77
N ALA A 49 19.38 -10.72 -5.02
CA ALA A 49 19.97 -11.82 -5.75
C ALA A 49 21.42 -12.06 -5.25
N GLU A 50 21.60 -12.57 -4.02
CA GLU A 50 22.88 -13.15 -3.59
C GLU A 50 22.72 -14.10 -2.38
N SER A 51 22.53 -15.40 -2.66
CA SER A 51 23.18 -16.55 -2.00
C SER A 51 22.41 -17.86 -2.25
N PRO A 52 23.05 -18.94 -2.77
CA PRO A 52 22.41 -20.24 -2.89
C PRO A 52 22.71 -21.07 -1.63
N SER A 53 21.82 -21.04 -0.64
CA SER A 53 21.79 -22.11 0.37
C SER A 53 20.75 -23.14 -0.07
N ALA A 54 21.27 -24.28 -0.52
CA ALA A 54 20.50 -25.48 -0.78
C ALA A 54 19.82 -25.97 0.51
N GLU A 55 18.70 -26.68 0.31
CA GLU A 55 17.97 -27.49 1.31
C GLU A 55 16.73 -26.86 1.96
N ASP A 56 15.79 -26.40 1.13
CA ASP A 56 14.36 -26.48 1.45
C ASP A 56 13.58 -26.77 0.14
N PRO A 57 12.56 -27.65 0.13
CA PRO A 57 11.73 -27.85 -1.05
C PRO A 57 11.06 -26.52 -1.40
N PRO A 58 10.89 -26.18 -2.70
CA PRO A 58 10.27 -24.92 -3.09
C PRO A 58 8.85 -24.92 -2.56
N ALA A 59 8.61 -24.19 -1.47
CA ALA A 59 7.28 -23.72 -1.16
C ALA A 59 6.92 -22.87 -2.37
N GLU A 60 6.13 -23.44 -3.28
CA GLU A 60 5.43 -22.65 -4.27
C GLU A 60 4.60 -21.64 -3.47
N ILE A 61 5.17 -20.44 -3.30
CA ILE A 61 4.46 -19.23 -2.94
C ILE A 61 3.58 -18.95 -4.15
N THR A 62 2.55 -19.78 -4.30
CA THR A 62 1.40 -19.49 -5.12
C THR A 62 0.96 -18.14 -4.63
N ASN A 63 1.13 -17.12 -5.48
CA ASN A 63 0.64 -15.77 -5.22
C ASN A 63 -0.87 -15.90 -4.96
N LYS A 64 -1.24 -16.05 -3.69
CA LYS A 64 -2.63 -16.24 -3.28
C LYS A 64 -3.29 -14.88 -3.38
N LYS A 65 -3.67 -14.54 -4.60
CA LYS A 65 -4.54 -13.42 -4.94
C LYS A 65 -5.84 -13.60 -4.17
N SER A 66 -5.93 -12.98 -3.00
CA SER A 66 -7.18 -12.95 -2.25
C SER A 66 -8.01 -11.80 -2.80
N LYS A 67 -9.30 -12.05 -3.05
CA LYS A 67 -10.22 -11.00 -3.49
C LYS A 67 -10.58 -10.13 -2.28
N LEU A 68 -10.39 -8.82 -2.39
CA LEU A 68 -10.83 -7.87 -1.36
C LEU A 68 -12.36 -7.80 -1.39
N SER A 69 -13.00 -7.88 -0.23
CA SER A 69 -14.44 -7.63 -0.14
C SER A 69 -14.72 -6.14 -0.29
N ARG A 70 -15.85 -5.80 -0.92
CA ARG A 70 -16.29 -4.41 -1.10
C ARG A 70 -16.50 -3.73 0.25
N GLU A 71 -17.10 -4.44 1.20
CA GLU A 71 -17.37 -3.96 2.55
C GLU A 71 -16.09 -3.56 3.28
N LEU A 72 -15.02 -4.37 3.19
CA LEU A 72 -13.72 -4.02 3.77
C LEU A 72 -13.07 -2.83 3.06
N SER A 73 -13.18 -2.79 1.72
CA SER A 73 -12.68 -1.67 0.92
C SER A 73 -13.37 -0.35 1.29
N ASP A 74 -14.68 -0.36 1.53
CA ASP A 74 -15.46 0.84 1.83
C ASP A 74 -15.08 1.46 3.19
N LEU A 75 -14.56 0.66 4.13
CA LEU A 75 -14.04 1.14 5.42
C LEU A 75 -12.70 1.89 5.31
N VAL A 76 -11.97 1.76 4.20
CA VAL A 76 -10.69 2.45 3.98
C VAL A 76 -10.95 3.87 3.50
N VAL A 77 -10.58 4.85 4.34
CA VAL A 77 -10.81 6.28 4.08
C VAL A 77 -9.51 7.08 4.04
N TYR A 78 -8.78 7.17 5.15
CA TYR A 78 -7.60 8.04 5.28
C TYR A 78 -6.26 7.32 5.10
N CYS A 79 -6.27 5.98 5.09
CA CYS A 79 -5.07 5.15 5.09
C CYS A 79 -5.12 4.13 3.95
N LYS A 80 -5.37 4.59 2.71
CA LYS A 80 -5.36 3.72 1.54
C LYS A 80 -3.93 3.23 1.30
N SER A 81 -3.73 1.92 1.37
CA SER A 81 -2.45 1.30 1.07
C SER A 81 -2.20 1.35 -0.44
N VAL A 82 -1.05 1.90 -0.84
CA VAL A 82 -0.62 1.97 -2.25
C VAL A 82 0.84 1.60 -2.41
N HIS A 83 1.20 1.08 -3.58
CA HIS A 83 2.59 0.82 -3.92
C HIS A 83 3.35 2.14 -4.14
N PHE A 84 4.62 2.17 -3.74
CA PHE A 84 5.46 3.35 -3.90
C PHE A 84 6.14 3.35 -5.26
N HIS A 85 5.74 4.28 -6.14
CA HIS A 85 6.32 4.45 -7.48
C HIS A 85 7.46 5.48 -7.55
N GLY A 86 7.93 5.98 -6.41
CA GLY A 86 9.00 6.99 -6.33
C GLY A 86 8.52 8.36 -5.85
N PHE A 87 9.47 9.20 -5.42
CA PHE A 87 9.18 10.52 -4.85
C PHE A 87 8.60 11.51 -5.86
N GLU A 88 9.02 11.45 -7.13
CA GLU A 88 8.46 12.31 -8.18
C GLU A 88 6.97 12.03 -8.43
N HIS A 89 6.62 10.75 -8.53
CA HIS A 89 5.22 10.32 -8.61
C HIS A 89 4.45 10.73 -7.35
N ALA A 90 5.02 10.51 -6.16
CA ALA A 90 4.38 10.87 -4.90
C ALA A 90 4.09 12.38 -4.80
N ARG A 91 5.00 13.24 -5.28
CA ARG A 91 4.78 14.70 -5.26
C ARG A 91 3.72 15.18 -6.25
N SER A 92 3.59 14.52 -7.40
CA SER A 92 2.75 15.01 -8.49
C SER A 92 1.36 14.37 -8.54
N GLN A 93 1.22 13.12 -8.07
CA GLN A 93 0.02 12.32 -8.29
C GLN A 93 -0.57 11.73 -7.00
N ALA A 94 0.23 11.49 -5.95
CA ALA A 94 -0.29 10.85 -4.75
C ALA A 94 -1.28 11.75 -4.02
N LYS A 95 -2.32 11.12 -3.47
CA LYS A 95 -3.35 11.80 -2.68
C LYS A 95 -2.97 11.79 -1.21
N CYS A 96 -3.43 12.78 -0.44
CA CYS A 96 -3.07 12.89 0.98
C CYS A 96 -3.48 11.67 1.83
N TYR A 97 -4.46 10.89 1.37
CA TYR A 97 -4.96 9.68 2.03
C TYR A 97 -4.29 8.37 1.57
N GLU A 98 -3.30 8.46 0.68
CA GLU A 98 -2.53 7.33 0.19
C GLU A 98 -1.23 7.16 0.97
N MET A 99 -0.91 5.91 1.33
CA MET A 99 0.23 5.60 2.17
C MET A 99 0.92 4.32 1.70
N SER A 100 2.24 4.40 1.53
CA SER A 100 3.09 3.26 1.22
C SER A 100 3.77 2.71 2.48
N SER A 101 3.94 1.39 2.53
CA SER A 101 4.76 0.71 3.54
C SER A 101 6.12 0.36 2.94
N PHE A 102 7.15 0.32 3.78
CA PHE A 102 8.50 -0.04 3.38
C PHE A 102 9.09 -1.03 4.36
N SER A 103 9.83 -2.02 3.86
CA SER A 103 10.77 -2.77 4.68
C SER A 103 11.86 -1.83 5.20
N GLU A 104 12.47 -2.17 6.33
CA GLU A 104 13.55 -1.37 6.93
C GLU A 104 14.68 -1.12 5.92
N SER A 105 15.11 -2.16 5.19
CA SER A 105 16.14 -2.07 4.16
C SER A 105 15.77 -1.08 3.05
N LYS A 106 14.52 -1.12 2.56
CA LYS A 106 14.04 -0.20 1.52
C LYS A 106 13.96 1.23 2.06
N ALA A 107 13.45 1.42 3.27
CA ALA A 107 13.39 2.73 3.93
C ALA A 107 14.80 3.32 4.12
N LYS A 108 15.76 2.52 4.59
CA LYS A 108 17.16 2.93 4.78
C LYS A 108 17.81 3.34 3.46
N LYS A 109 17.59 2.56 2.39
CA LYS A 109 18.08 2.90 1.05
C LYS A 109 17.49 4.21 0.55
N LEU A 110 16.17 4.38 0.62
CA LEU A 110 15.50 5.63 0.20
C LEU A 110 16.00 6.84 1.00
N ALA A 111 16.19 6.69 2.31
CA ALA A 111 16.72 7.75 3.16
C ALA A 111 18.17 8.13 2.80
N LYS A 112 19.01 7.14 2.44
CA LYS A 112 20.39 7.40 2.01
C LYS A 112 20.44 8.09 0.64
N ASP A 113 19.62 7.62 -0.30
CA ASP A 113 19.71 8.01 -1.71
C ASP A 113 19.01 9.35 -1.97
N ALA A 114 17.89 9.63 -1.31
CA ALA A 114 17.06 10.81 -1.55
C ALA A 114 16.81 11.67 -0.31
N GLY A 115 17.26 11.26 0.89
CA GLY A 115 17.01 12.01 2.14
C GLY A 115 17.84 13.28 2.29
N SER A 116 18.82 13.50 1.42
CA SER A 116 19.64 14.72 1.35
C SER A 116 19.16 15.73 0.30
N GLU A 117 18.14 15.39 -0.49
CA GLU A 117 17.42 16.36 -1.34
C GLU A 117 16.47 17.23 -0.50
#